data_AF-A0A4Q5RE81-F1
#
_entry.id   AF-A0A4Q5RE81-F1
#
_cell.length_a   1.000
_cell.length_b   1.000
_cell.length_c   1.000
_cell.angle_alpha   90.00
_cell.angle_beta   90.00
_cell.angle_gamma   90.00
#
_symmetry.space_group_name_H-M   'P 1'
#
loop_
_entity.id
_entity.type
_entity.pdbx_description
1 polymer ?
#
loop_
_entity_poly.entity_id
_entity_poly.type
_entity_poly.pdbx_seq_one_letter_code
_entity_poly.pdbx_strand_id
1 'polypeptide(L)'
;MPAALFSPALSTSRILARLIAKLGQPAAWLLPLLLLLLSGAATTAHGQAAPAPPPACSQDEKFINTWYFGYKAGLDFNQATDSIPPTVLTNSQMTAPAGSGIMADGTGNILFYSNGDTVWSRNHTVMLNGTGMGGNRLVTDGPLPIKYPGSPTVPGGTTRYLLFTQDAQGGPKGLSYSEISIPPGQQGEVVATAKNLPLTQGTTEKMTGVLHENGCDVWIIVHGYGTATSGTANRGDSFLAYRVTTTGVQPT
;
A
#
# COMPACT_ATOMS: atom_id res chain seq x y z
N MET A 1 35.91 39.90 -22.88
CA MET A 1 36.74 39.25 -23.92
C MET A 1 36.17 37.87 -24.18
N PRO A 2 35.49 37.63 -25.31
CA PRO A 2 34.99 36.31 -25.68
C PRO A 2 35.95 35.62 -26.67
N ALA A 3 36.15 34.31 -26.52
CA ALA A 3 36.82 33.47 -27.50
C ALA A 3 35.78 32.60 -28.20
N ALA A 4 35.58 32.85 -29.49
CA ALA A 4 34.79 32.03 -30.41
C ALA A 4 35.71 31.06 -31.14
N LEU A 5 35.30 29.80 -31.30
CA LEU A 5 35.89 28.87 -32.26
C LEU A 5 34.80 28.28 -33.14
N PHE A 6 34.94 28.55 -34.44
CA PHE A 6 34.09 28.11 -35.54
C PHE A 6 34.31 26.62 -35.86
N SER A 7 33.23 25.90 -36.18
CA SER A 7 33.27 24.57 -36.81
C SER A 7 32.87 24.70 -38.29
N PRO A 8 33.62 24.12 -39.25
CA PRO A 8 33.25 24.16 -40.66
C PRO A 8 32.33 22.99 -41.03
N ALA A 9 31.22 23.30 -41.70
CA ALA A 9 30.34 22.32 -42.33
C ALA A 9 30.98 21.78 -43.62
N LEU A 10 31.20 20.46 -43.71
CA LEU A 10 31.64 19.80 -44.94
C LEU A 10 30.44 19.32 -45.77
N SER A 11 30.39 19.84 -47.00
CA SER A 11 29.40 19.58 -48.05
C SER A 11 29.53 18.16 -48.63
N THR A 12 28.44 17.39 -48.60
CA THR A 12 28.33 16.00 -49.07
C THR A 12 28.14 15.85 -50.59
N SER A 13 28.30 16.91 -51.38
CA SER A 13 27.90 16.91 -52.80
C SER A 13 28.97 16.44 -53.81
N ARG A 14 30.18 16.06 -53.40
CA ARG A 14 31.28 15.77 -54.38
C ARG A 14 31.83 14.35 -54.41
N ILE A 15 31.30 13.43 -53.61
CA ILE A 15 31.79 12.04 -53.57
C ILE A 15 30.96 11.09 -54.48
N LEU A 16 29.75 11.49 -54.88
CA LEU A 16 28.84 10.61 -55.63
C LEU A 16 29.12 10.47 -57.14
N ALA A 17 30.01 11.28 -57.72
CA ALA A 17 30.18 11.34 -59.18
C ALA A 17 31.36 10.50 -59.74
N ARG A 18 32.15 9.82 -58.89
CA ARG A 18 33.33 9.05 -59.35
C ARG A 18 33.25 7.53 -59.16
N LEU A 19 32.13 7.00 -58.65
CA LEU A 19 31.95 5.54 -58.49
C LEU A 19 31.19 4.85 -59.64
N ILE A 20 30.71 5.60 -60.65
CA ILE A 20 29.83 5.05 -61.70
C ILE A 20 30.62 4.55 -62.94
N ALA A 21 31.91 4.84 -63.04
CA ALA A 21 32.72 4.42 -64.19
C ALA A 21 33.66 3.26 -63.82
N LYS A 22 33.09 2.04 -63.84
CA LYS A 22 33.74 0.70 -63.86
C LYS A 22 33.12 -0.21 -62.81
N LEU A 23 31.98 -0.79 -63.12
CA LEU A 23 31.54 -2.09 -62.60
C LEU A 23 30.42 -2.58 -63.53
N GLY A 24 30.72 -3.60 -64.33
CA GLY A 24 29.70 -4.35 -65.05
C GLY A 24 28.67 -4.89 -64.07
N GLN A 25 27.41 -4.97 -64.50
CA GLN A 25 26.33 -5.58 -63.74
C GLN A 25 26.74 -7.00 -63.34
N PRO A 26 26.81 -7.29 -62.03
CA PRO A 26 25.78 -8.15 -61.47
C PRO A 26 25.53 -7.81 -59.98
N ALA A 27 24.93 -6.66 -59.69
CA ALA A 27 24.59 -6.32 -58.29
C ALA A 27 23.45 -5.29 -58.18
N ALA A 28 22.66 -5.10 -59.25
CA ALA A 28 21.57 -4.11 -59.25
C ALA A 28 20.45 -4.43 -58.24
N TRP A 29 20.41 -5.67 -57.72
CA TRP A 29 19.46 -6.10 -56.68
C TRP A 29 19.96 -5.87 -55.25
N LEU A 30 21.24 -5.56 -55.04
CA LEU A 30 21.79 -5.29 -53.70
C LEU A 30 21.53 -3.84 -53.24
N LEU A 31 21.34 -2.90 -54.16
CA LEU A 31 21.01 -1.51 -53.80
C LEU A 31 19.63 -1.35 -53.12
N PRO A 32 18.52 -1.93 -53.61
CA PRO A 32 17.23 -1.79 -52.93
C PRO A 32 17.22 -2.51 -51.57
N LEU A 33 17.97 -3.61 -51.40
CA LEU A 33 18.11 -4.31 -50.13
C LEU A 33 18.90 -3.49 -49.09
N LEU A 34 19.95 -2.79 -49.53
CA LEU A 34 20.73 -1.90 -48.66
C LEU A 34 19.93 -0.64 -48.26
N LEU A 35 19.10 -0.12 -49.17
CA LEU A 35 18.18 1.00 -48.88
C LEU A 35 17.04 0.59 -47.94
N LEU A 36 16.56 -0.66 -48.02
CA LEU A 36 15.57 -1.21 -47.08
C LEU A 36 16.15 -1.46 -45.67
N LEU A 37 17.42 -1.82 -45.58
CA LEU A 37 18.13 -2.01 -44.31
C LEU A 37 18.52 -0.67 -43.65
N LEU A 38 18.67 0.40 -44.44
CA LEU A 38 18.91 1.76 -43.97
C LEU A 38 17.62 2.55 -43.70
N SER A 39 16.45 2.07 -44.17
CA SER A 39 15.14 2.63 -43.83
C SER A 39 14.57 2.09 -42.53
N GLY A 40 15.40 1.47 -41.68
CA GLY A 40 15.06 1.19 -40.30
C GLY A 40 14.67 2.51 -39.65
N ALA A 41 13.38 2.82 -39.65
CA ALA A 41 12.82 3.84 -38.80
C ALA A 41 13.30 3.46 -37.41
N ALA A 42 14.24 4.24 -36.88
CA ALA A 42 14.55 4.21 -35.47
C ALA A 42 13.21 4.51 -34.81
N THR A 43 12.48 3.45 -34.41
CA THR A 43 11.47 3.56 -33.37
C THR A 43 12.23 4.26 -32.27
N THR A 44 11.90 5.53 -32.04
CA THR A 44 12.21 6.20 -30.80
C THR A 44 11.78 5.22 -29.74
N ALA A 45 12.75 4.54 -29.13
CA ALA A 45 12.51 3.87 -27.88
C ALA A 45 11.99 5.00 -27.00
N HIS A 46 10.67 5.01 -26.76
CA HIS A 46 10.11 5.78 -25.68
C HIS A 46 10.77 5.17 -24.45
N GLY A 47 11.95 5.69 -24.08
CA GLY A 47 12.49 5.45 -22.77
C GLY A 47 11.36 5.81 -21.84
N GLN A 48 10.83 4.81 -21.13
CA GLN A 48 9.87 5.06 -20.08
C GLN A 48 10.55 6.12 -19.21
N ALA A 49 10.00 7.34 -19.22
CA ALA A 49 10.38 8.33 -18.24
C ALA A 49 10.31 7.60 -16.89
N ALA A 50 11.32 7.79 -16.04
CA ALA A 50 11.31 7.20 -14.71
C ALA A 50 9.90 7.40 -14.14
N PRO A 51 9.22 6.32 -13.69
CA PRO A 51 7.84 6.44 -13.24
C PRO A 51 7.77 7.58 -12.23
N ALA A 52 6.72 8.41 -12.34
CA ALA A 52 6.50 9.45 -11.35
C ALA A 52 6.58 8.80 -9.95
N PRO A 53 7.22 9.46 -8.97
CA PRO A 53 7.31 8.90 -7.63
C PRO A 53 5.89 8.54 -7.15
N PRO A 54 5.73 7.44 -6.39
CA PRO A 54 4.41 7.05 -5.91
C PRO A 54 3.75 8.23 -5.20
N PRO A 55 2.41 8.38 -5.26
CA PRO A 55 1.76 9.42 -4.49
C PRO A 55 2.09 9.25 -2.99
N ALA A 56 2.09 10.35 -2.22
CA ALA A 56 2.52 10.34 -0.81
C ALA A 56 1.80 9.29 0.06
N CYS A 57 0.60 8.88 -0.36
CA CYS A 57 -0.23 7.86 0.27
C CYS A 57 0.23 6.41 0.02
N SER A 58 1.10 6.15 -0.96
CA SER A 58 1.68 4.84 -1.28
C SER A 58 3.20 4.83 -1.22
N GLN A 59 3.79 5.78 -0.49
CA GLN A 59 5.23 5.77 -0.25
C GLN A 59 5.58 4.61 0.68
N ASP A 60 6.71 3.97 0.40
CA ASP A 60 7.27 2.96 1.29
C ASP A 60 7.81 3.67 2.55
N GLU A 61 7.12 3.51 3.67
CA GLU A 61 7.50 4.10 4.95
C GLU A 61 7.65 3.00 6.01
N LYS A 62 8.28 3.32 7.14
CA LYS A 62 8.59 2.35 8.21
C LYS A 62 7.36 1.89 9.01
N PHE A 63 6.13 2.08 8.52
CA PHE A 63 4.91 1.79 9.27
C PHE A 63 4.68 0.28 9.53
N ILE A 64 5.38 -0.61 8.79
CA ILE A 64 5.32 -2.08 8.97
C ILE A 64 6.55 -2.67 9.67
N ASN A 65 7.47 -1.84 10.17
CA ASN A 65 8.73 -2.31 10.74
C ASN A 65 8.62 -2.82 12.18
N THR A 66 7.46 -2.71 12.82
CA THR A 66 7.27 -3.21 14.18
C THR A 66 6.17 -4.24 14.19
N TRP A 67 6.47 -5.43 14.70
CA TRP A 67 5.57 -6.56 14.75
C TRP A 67 5.25 -6.85 16.20
N TYR A 68 3.96 -6.91 16.52
CA TYR A 68 3.49 -7.44 17.80
C TYR A 68 2.76 -8.74 17.61
N PHE A 69 2.89 -9.60 18.61
CA PHE A 69 2.31 -10.93 18.65
C PHE A 69 1.46 -11.11 19.90
N GLY A 70 0.75 -12.23 19.89
CA GLY A 70 -0.32 -12.56 20.81
C GLY A 70 0.00 -12.67 22.30
N TYR A 71 1.25 -12.90 22.70
CA TYR A 71 1.59 -13.12 24.11
C TYR A 71 2.67 -12.14 24.55
N LYS A 72 2.38 -10.84 24.35
CA LYS A 72 3.25 -9.70 24.69
C LYS A 72 4.61 -9.65 23.97
N ALA A 73 4.87 -10.59 23.07
CA ALA A 73 6.07 -10.63 22.27
C ALA A 73 6.00 -9.62 21.12
N GLY A 74 7.16 -9.17 20.67
CA GLY A 74 7.29 -8.34 19.48
C GLY A 74 8.71 -8.31 18.92
N LEU A 75 8.82 -7.79 17.71
CA LEU A 75 10.07 -7.54 17.01
C LEU A 75 10.04 -6.14 16.40
N ASP A 76 11.14 -5.42 16.53
CA ASP A 76 11.37 -4.12 15.91
C ASP A 76 12.49 -4.21 14.88
N PHE A 77 12.14 -3.97 13.62
CA PHE A 77 13.02 -4.00 12.45
C PHE A 77 13.54 -2.61 12.07
N ASN A 78 13.22 -1.54 12.80
CA ASN A 78 13.57 -0.17 12.40
C ASN A 78 15.06 0.10 12.19
N GLN A 79 15.91 -0.63 12.93
CA GLN A 79 17.37 -0.61 12.85
C GLN A 79 17.95 -1.94 12.33
N ALA A 80 17.10 -2.88 11.95
CA ALA A 80 17.56 -4.18 11.47
C ALA A 80 18.24 -4.04 10.11
N THR A 81 19.32 -4.80 9.93
CA THR A 81 20.08 -4.93 8.68
C THR A 81 20.56 -6.38 8.58
N ASP A 82 21.24 -6.74 7.49
CA ASP A 82 21.82 -8.07 7.33
C ASP A 82 22.81 -8.45 8.45
N SER A 83 23.38 -7.46 9.15
CA SER A 83 24.32 -7.66 10.27
C SER A 83 23.73 -7.32 11.65
N ILE A 84 22.53 -6.72 11.71
CA ILE A 84 21.90 -6.28 12.96
C ILE A 84 20.54 -6.99 13.06
N PRO A 85 20.35 -7.94 13.99
CA PRO A 85 19.07 -8.61 14.14
C PRO A 85 17.99 -7.65 14.62
N PRO A 86 16.70 -7.95 14.40
CA PRO A 86 15.59 -7.18 14.94
C PRO A 86 15.63 -7.12 16.47
N THR A 87 15.24 -5.98 17.03
CA THR A 87 15.18 -5.80 18.50
C THR A 87 13.96 -6.53 19.05
N VAL A 88 14.15 -7.31 20.11
CA VAL A 88 13.04 -7.98 20.79
C VAL A 88 12.26 -6.97 21.63
N LEU A 89 10.94 -6.98 21.50
CA LEU A 89 10.02 -6.17 22.29
C LEU A 89 9.22 -7.06 23.25
N THR A 90 9.04 -6.58 24.49
CA THR A 90 8.29 -7.27 25.57
C THR A 90 7.29 -6.36 26.28
N ASN A 91 7.07 -5.16 25.73
CA ASN A 91 6.26 -4.09 26.29
C ASN A 91 4.78 -4.13 25.88
N SER A 92 4.42 -4.98 24.91
CA SER A 92 3.02 -5.16 24.52
C SER A 92 2.18 -5.64 25.71
N GLN A 93 0.99 -5.06 25.87
CA GLN A 93 -0.01 -5.49 26.87
C GLN A 93 -1.03 -6.46 26.31
N MET A 94 -0.90 -6.82 25.05
CA MET A 94 -1.89 -7.59 24.32
C MET A 94 -1.81 -9.08 24.65
N THR A 95 -2.99 -9.67 24.85
CA THR A 95 -3.19 -11.12 24.72
C THR A 95 -4.09 -11.39 23.52
N ALA A 96 -3.55 -12.01 22.47
CA ALA A 96 -4.24 -12.37 21.24
C ALA A 96 -3.84 -13.78 20.81
N PRO A 97 -4.60 -14.83 21.18
CA PRO A 97 -4.24 -16.21 20.86
C PRO A 97 -4.06 -16.52 19.36
N ALA A 98 -4.56 -15.65 18.48
CA ALA A 98 -4.45 -15.78 17.03
C ALA A 98 -3.96 -14.47 16.38
N GLY A 99 -4.84 -13.68 15.78
CA GLY A 99 -4.50 -12.47 15.04
C GLY A 99 -4.19 -11.25 15.91
N SER A 100 -3.35 -10.37 15.39
CA SER A 100 -3.00 -9.08 16.00
C SER A 100 -2.81 -7.98 14.95
N GLY A 101 -3.13 -6.75 15.30
CA GLY A 101 -2.94 -5.58 14.46
C GLY A 101 -2.07 -4.51 15.14
N ILE A 102 -1.20 -3.87 14.37
CA ILE A 102 -0.33 -2.78 14.83
C ILE A 102 -0.23 -1.71 13.75
N MET A 103 -0.15 -0.45 14.16
CA MET A 103 0.12 0.68 13.29
C MET A 103 1.26 1.51 13.88
N ALA A 104 2.23 1.83 13.03
CA ALA A 104 3.32 2.75 13.34
C ALA A 104 3.28 3.95 12.39
N ASP A 105 3.97 5.03 12.75
CA ASP A 105 4.18 6.17 11.86
C ASP A 105 5.25 5.87 10.79
N GLY A 106 5.44 6.79 9.85
CA GLY A 106 6.41 6.62 8.77
C GLY A 106 7.88 6.54 9.21
N THR A 107 8.17 6.86 10.48
CA THR A 107 9.49 6.71 11.10
C THR A 107 9.62 5.42 11.91
N GLY A 108 8.53 4.65 12.03
CA GLY A 108 8.47 3.37 12.71
C GLY A 108 8.12 3.45 14.19
N ASN A 109 7.68 4.60 14.70
CA ASN A 109 7.19 4.67 16.08
C ASN A 109 5.77 4.10 16.14
N ILE A 110 5.54 3.23 17.11
CA ILE A 110 4.20 2.68 17.37
C ILE A 110 3.22 3.83 17.65
N LEU A 111 2.04 3.74 17.05
CA LEU A 111 0.92 4.63 17.32
C LEU A 111 -0.13 3.93 18.18
N PHE A 112 -0.51 2.72 17.77
CA PHE A 112 -1.45 1.86 18.50
C PHE A 112 -1.37 0.41 18.02
N TYR A 113 -1.94 -0.49 18.81
CA TYR A 113 -2.08 -1.91 18.47
C TYR A 113 -3.34 -2.50 19.09
N SER A 114 -3.81 -3.64 18.57
CA SER A 114 -5.08 -4.23 18.98
C SER A 114 -5.13 -5.73 18.74
N ASN A 115 -5.90 -6.42 19.58
CA ASN A 115 -6.31 -7.82 19.40
C ASN A 115 -7.75 -7.93 18.87
N GLY A 116 -8.35 -6.86 18.38
CA GLY A 116 -9.72 -6.84 17.88
C GLY A 116 -10.78 -6.58 18.96
N ASP A 117 -10.51 -6.86 20.24
CA ASP A 117 -11.40 -6.55 21.37
C ASP A 117 -11.02 -5.24 22.09
N THR A 118 -9.71 -4.98 22.18
CA THR A 118 -9.12 -3.82 22.87
C THR A 118 -8.06 -3.16 22.00
N VAL A 119 -7.99 -1.82 22.05
CA VAL A 119 -6.94 -0.99 21.44
C VAL A 119 -6.05 -0.41 22.54
N TRP A 120 -4.75 -0.57 22.40
CA TRP A 120 -3.73 0.05 23.24
C TRP A 120 -3.00 1.12 22.45
N SER A 121 -2.65 2.20 23.14
CA SER A 121 -1.87 3.30 22.58
C SER A 121 -0.37 2.97 22.58
N ARG A 122 0.42 3.85 21.95
CA ARG A 122 1.89 3.83 22.01
C ARG A 122 2.48 3.81 23.42
N ASN A 123 1.73 4.29 24.43
CA ASN A 123 2.16 4.29 25.82
C ASN A 123 1.88 2.96 26.52
N HIS A 124 1.46 1.93 25.77
CA HIS A 124 1.08 0.60 26.28
C HIS A 124 -0.09 0.61 27.26
N THR A 125 -0.84 1.72 27.32
CA THR A 125 -2.08 1.83 28.07
C THR A 125 -3.27 1.69 27.13
N VAL A 126 -4.40 1.22 27.66
CA VAL A 126 -5.65 1.14 26.90
C VAL A 126 -6.02 2.53 26.39
N MET A 127 -6.28 2.65 25.09
CA MET A 127 -6.65 3.91 24.45
C MET A 127 -8.04 4.34 24.93
N LEU A 128 -8.30 5.66 24.97
CA LEU A 128 -9.64 6.18 25.30
C LEU A 128 -10.68 5.59 24.32
N ASN A 129 -11.79 5.09 24.86
CA ASN A 129 -12.84 4.34 24.15
C ASN A 129 -12.35 3.03 23.48
N GLY A 130 -11.14 2.57 23.78
CA GLY A 130 -10.48 1.45 23.12
C GLY A 130 -10.92 0.06 23.58
N THR A 131 -11.83 -0.09 24.53
CA THR A 131 -12.36 -1.41 24.96
C THR A 131 -13.71 -1.70 24.33
N GLY A 132 -14.13 -2.97 24.23
CA GLY A 132 -15.44 -3.30 23.65
C GLY A 132 -15.52 -2.97 22.16
N MET A 133 -14.42 -3.23 21.46
CA MET A 133 -14.35 -3.14 20.01
C MET A 133 -15.20 -4.26 19.37
N GLY A 134 -15.57 -4.06 18.11
CA GLY A 134 -16.45 -4.94 17.34
C GLY A 134 -15.81 -6.26 16.90
N GLY A 135 -14.55 -6.50 17.28
CA GLY A 135 -13.83 -7.72 16.94
C GLY A 135 -13.88 -8.81 18.00
N ASN A 136 -12.93 -9.74 17.89
CA ASN A 136 -12.73 -10.85 18.82
C ASN A 136 -11.26 -11.29 18.78
N ARG A 137 -10.61 -11.44 19.94
CA ARG A 137 -9.20 -11.87 20.03
C ARG A 137 -8.87 -13.26 19.48
N LEU A 138 -9.88 -14.06 19.16
CA LEU A 138 -9.70 -15.40 18.59
C LEU A 138 -9.69 -15.41 17.05
N VAL A 139 -9.95 -14.27 16.41
CA VAL A 139 -9.89 -14.14 14.95
C VAL A 139 -8.48 -14.41 14.47
N THR A 140 -8.36 -15.25 13.43
CA THR A 140 -7.07 -15.70 12.91
C THR A 140 -6.36 -14.72 11.98
N ASP A 141 -7.00 -13.63 11.55
CA ASP A 141 -6.36 -12.58 10.76
C ASP A 141 -6.90 -11.18 11.12
N GLY A 142 -6.01 -10.22 11.30
CA GLY A 142 -6.33 -8.90 11.82
C GLY A 142 -6.35 -8.81 13.35
N PRO A 143 -6.82 -7.69 13.92
CA PRO A 143 -7.48 -6.58 13.25
C PRO A 143 -6.56 -5.83 12.28
N LEU A 144 -7.13 -5.18 11.25
CA LEU A 144 -6.37 -4.52 10.19
C LEU A 144 -6.48 -2.99 10.35
N PRO A 145 -5.43 -2.32 10.83
CA PRO A 145 -5.36 -0.87 10.82
C PRO A 145 -4.89 -0.35 9.46
N ILE A 146 -5.49 0.74 8.99
CA ILE A 146 -5.02 1.52 7.84
C ILE A 146 -5.03 3.00 8.18
N LYS A 147 -4.16 3.78 7.52
CA LYS A 147 -4.27 5.24 7.54
C LYS A 147 -5.52 5.65 6.74
N TYR A 148 -6.32 6.56 7.27
CA TYR A 148 -7.49 7.06 6.56
C TYR A 148 -7.02 7.85 5.32
N PRO A 149 -7.46 7.50 4.09
CA PRO A 149 -7.11 8.25 2.88
C PRO A 149 -7.40 9.75 3.00
N GLY A 150 -6.43 10.59 2.63
CA GLY A 150 -6.55 12.05 2.77
C GLY A 150 -6.30 12.58 4.19
N SER A 151 -6.05 11.71 5.17
CA SER A 151 -5.56 12.15 6.47
C SER A 151 -4.21 12.85 6.33
N PRO A 152 -3.97 13.96 7.05
CA PRO A 152 -2.69 14.65 7.02
C PRO A 152 -1.50 13.72 7.24
N THR A 153 -0.46 13.88 6.42
CA THR A 153 0.87 13.26 6.60
C THR A 153 1.86 14.23 7.26
N VAL A 154 1.46 15.50 7.45
CA VAL A 154 2.34 16.57 7.88
C VAL A 154 2.28 16.82 9.40
N PRO A 155 3.39 17.26 10.01
CA PRO A 155 3.40 17.70 11.41
C PRO A 155 2.35 18.78 11.68
N GLY A 156 1.59 18.64 12.77
CA GLY A 156 0.57 19.61 13.18
C GLY A 156 -0.87 19.24 12.81
N GLY A 157 -1.07 18.29 11.88
CA GLY A 157 -2.39 17.75 11.56
C GLY A 157 -2.79 16.59 12.49
N THR A 158 -4.08 16.48 12.81
CA THR A 158 -4.61 15.26 13.44
C THR A 158 -4.68 14.15 12.40
N THR A 159 -3.96 13.05 12.64
CA THR A 159 -3.95 11.91 11.74
C THR A 159 -5.06 10.93 12.14
N ARG A 160 -5.85 10.52 11.15
CA ARG A 160 -6.95 9.58 11.30
C ARG A 160 -6.57 8.22 10.73
N TYR A 161 -7.06 7.18 11.38
CA TYR A 161 -6.87 5.78 11.01
C TYR A 161 -8.22 5.06 11.07
N LEU A 162 -8.35 3.99 10.30
CA LEU A 162 -9.45 3.05 10.42
C LEU A 162 -8.91 1.73 10.94
N LEU A 163 -9.58 1.16 11.93
CA LEU A 163 -9.31 -0.19 12.43
C LEU A 163 -10.47 -1.10 12.02
N PHE A 164 -10.20 -2.03 11.10
CA PHE A 164 -11.16 -3.06 10.70
C PHE A 164 -11.05 -4.26 11.64
N THR A 165 -12.19 -4.75 12.10
CA THR A 165 -12.29 -5.86 13.04
C THR A 165 -13.35 -6.86 12.58
N GLN A 166 -13.11 -8.15 12.82
CA GLN A 166 -14.05 -9.23 12.51
C GLN A 166 -14.45 -9.99 13.77
N ASP A 167 -15.57 -10.71 13.72
CA ASP A 167 -15.90 -11.71 14.74
C ASP A 167 -15.27 -13.06 14.41
N ALA A 168 -15.05 -13.88 15.44
CA ALA A 168 -14.55 -15.23 15.26
C ALA A 168 -15.65 -16.14 14.68
N GLN A 169 -15.25 -17.10 13.83
CA GLN A 169 -16.09 -18.18 13.33
C GLN A 169 -17.41 -17.71 12.68
N GLY A 170 -17.40 -16.57 11.99
CA GLY A 170 -18.61 -16.02 11.36
C GLY A 170 -19.64 -15.46 12.34
N GLY A 171 -19.21 -15.14 13.56
CA GLY A 171 -20.06 -14.64 14.63
C GLY A 171 -20.83 -13.35 14.29
N PRO A 172 -21.86 -13.02 15.11
CA PRO A 172 -22.84 -11.99 14.79
C PRO A 172 -22.29 -10.56 14.79
N LYS A 173 -21.11 -10.30 15.39
CA LYS A 173 -20.49 -8.96 15.28
C LYS A 173 -20.04 -8.64 13.85
N GLY A 174 -19.73 -9.68 13.05
CA GLY A 174 -19.36 -9.54 11.65
C GLY A 174 -18.10 -8.71 11.40
N LEU A 175 -17.98 -8.16 10.21
CA LEU A 175 -16.99 -7.15 9.86
C LEU A 175 -17.53 -5.76 10.22
N SER A 176 -16.73 -5.02 10.98
CA SER A 176 -16.97 -3.61 11.31
C SER A 176 -15.66 -2.82 11.28
N TYR A 177 -15.76 -1.49 11.32
CA TYR A 177 -14.60 -0.63 11.47
C TYR A 177 -14.81 0.43 12.54
N SER A 178 -13.71 0.96 13.06
CA SER A 178 -13.71 2.11 13.96
C SER A 178 -12.71 3.17 13.50
N GLU A 179 -13.01 4.44 13.71
CA GLU A 179 -12.07 5.53 13.48
C GLU A 179 -11.21 5.77 14.73
N ILE A 180 -9.90 5.93 14.52
CA ILE A 180 -8.93 6.33 15.53
C ILE A 180 -8.38 7.70 15.12
N SER A 181 -8.36 8.63 16.07
CA SER A 181 -7.87 10.00 15.88
C SER A 181 -6.65 10.24 16.75
N ILE A 182 -5.54 10.66 16.14
CA ILE A 182 -4.27 10.93 16.82
C ILE A 182 -3.84 12.37 16.52
N PRO A 183 -4.10 13.32 17.44
CA PRO A 183 -3.53 14.66 17.35
C PRO A 183 -2.00 14.65 17.48
N PRO A 184 -1.29 15.66 16.94
CA PRO A 184 0.15 15.76 17.05
C PRO A 184 0.63 15.71 18.51
N GLY A 185 1.63 14.88 18.78
CA GLY A 185 2.20 14.72 20.11
C GLY A 185 1.31 14.00 21.13
N GLN A 186 0.07 13.66 20.79
CA GLN A 186 -0.87 12.96 21.67
C GLN A 186 -0.90 11.46 21.42
N GLN A 187 -1.48 10.71 22.36
CA GLN A 187 -1.70 9.27 22.24
C GLN A 187 -2.95 8.90 21.42
N GLY A 188 -3.87 9.85 21.25
CA GLY A 188 -5.12 9.67 20.50
C GLY A 188 -6.23 8.92 21.24
N GLU A 189 -7.32 8.68 20.51
CA GLU A 189 -8.53 7.99 20.99
C GLU A 189 -9.22 7.20 19.87
N VAL A 190 -10.01 6.20 20.26
CA VAL A 190 -11.07 5.67 19.39
C VAL A 190 -12.22 6.68 19.39
N VAL A 191 -12.64 7.14 18.22
CA VAL A 191 -13.71 8.13 18.08
C VAL A 191 -15.05 7.48 18.43
N ALA A 192 -15.66 7.87 19.55
CA ALA A 192 -16.84 7.20 20.10
C ALA A 192 -18.04 7.14 19.13
N THR A 193 -18.26 8.18 18.33
CA THR A 193 -19.36 8.25 17.33
C THR A 193 -19.09 7.43 16.07
N ALA A 194 -17.85 7.02 15.84
CA ALA A 194 -17.41 6.23 14.70
C ALA A 194 -16.76 4.92 15.16
N LYS A 195 -17.34 4.30 16.19
CA LYS A 195 -16.89 3.03 16.78
C LYS A 195 -17.81 1.90 16.37
N ASN A 196 -17.22 0.77 15.97
CA ASN A 196 -17.90 -0.47 15.59
C ASN A 196 -18.97 -0.26 14.50
N LEU A 197 -18.69 0.59 13.52
CA LEU A 197 -19.58 0.82 12.39
C LEU A 197 -19.67 -0.47 11.55
N PRO A 198 -20.85 -1.10 11.45
CA PRO A 198 -20.99 -2.40 10.81
C PRO A 198 -20.91 -2.29 9.30
N LEU A 199 -20.30 -3.28 8.66
CA LEU A 199 -20.27 -3.42 7.19
C LEU A 199 -21.09 -4.63 6.75
N THR A 200 -20.81 -5.80 7.33
CA THR A 200 -21.54 -7.02 7.03
C THR A 200 -21.41 -8.04 8.16
N GLN A 201 -22.32 -9.00 8.22
CA GLN A 201 -22.27 -10.15 9.13
C GLN A 201 -21.82 -11.41 8.40
N GLY A 202 -21.24 -12.35 9.14
CA GLY A 202 -20.85 -13.64 8.58
C GLY A 202 -19.74 -13.48 7.55
N THR A 203 -18.58 -13.02 8.01
CA THR A 203 -17.32 -13.10 7.25
C THR A 203 -16.44 -14.15 7.90
N THR A 204 -15.60 -14.79 7.10
CA THR A 204 -14.50 -15.57 7.66
C THR A 204 -13.46 -14.63 8.26
N GLU A 205 -12.59 -15.19 9.09
CA GLU A 205 -11.51 -14.48 9.78
C GLU A 205 -10.32 -14.19 8.84
N LYS A 206 -10.57 -13.81 7.58
CA LYS A 206 -9.55 -13.54 6.57
C LYS A 206 -9.84 -12.18 5.96
N MET A 207 -8.85 -11.28 6.05
CA MET A 207 -9.00 -9.89 5.65
C MET A 207 -7.66 -9.37 5.13
N THR A 208 -7.71 -8.62 4.02
CA THR A 208 -6.53 -7.94 3.49
C THR A 208 -6.88 -6.53 3.02
N GLY A 209 -5.89 -5.65 3.06
CA GLY A 209 -5.94 -4.30 2.53
C GLY A 209 -5.00 -4.18 1.35
N VAL A 210 -5.48 -3.67 0.22
CA VAL A 210 -4.65 -3.42 -0.98
C VAL A 210 -4.90 -2.02 -1.51
N LEU A 211 -3.84 -1.35 -1.98
CA LEU A 211 -3.99 -0.03 -2.59
C LEU A 211 -4.79 -0.13 -3.89
N HIS A 212 -5.66 0.84 -4.13
CA HIS A 212 -6.28 1.09 -5.42
C HIS A 212 -5.21 1.56 -6.42
N GLU A 213 -5.47 1.43 -7.73
CA GLU A 213 -4.57 1.92 -8.80
C GLU A 213 -4.27 3.44 -8.72
N ASN A 214 -5.04 4.21 -7.95
CA ASN A 214 -4.79 5.64 -7.77
C ASN A 214 -3.72 5.91 -6.69
N GLY A 215 -3.24 4.86 -6.03
CA GLY A 215 -2.23 4.87 -4.99
C GLY A 215 -2.70 5.39 -3.63
N CYS A 216 -3.92 5.91 -3.49
CA CYS A 216 -4.38 6.51 -2.22
C CYS A 216 -5.58 5.80 -1.59
N ASP A 217 -6.51 5.32 -2.39
CA ASP A 217 -7.64 4.57 -1.86
C ASP A 217 -7.19 3.16 -1.49
N VAL A 218 -7.91 2.54 -0.56
CA VAL A 218 -7.61 1.17 -0.10
C VAL A 218 -8.82 0.30 -0.32
N TRP A 219 -8.64 -0.85 -0.95
CA TRP A 219 -9.64 -1.92 -0.95
C TRP A 219 -9.44 -2.79 0.29
N ILE A 220 -10.51 -2.94 1.07
CA ILE A 220 -10.58 -3.94 2.13
C ILE A 220 -11.34 -5.13 1.60
N ILE A 221 -10.66 -6.28 1.52
CA ILE A 221 -11.20 -7.50 0.94
C ILE A 221 -11.32 -8.55 2.05
N VAL A 222 -12.50 -9.15 2.17
CA VAL A 222 -12.78 -10.25 3.09
C VAL A 222 -13.47 -11.39 2.35
N HIS A 223 -13.51 -12.57 2.96
CA HIS A 223 -14.26 -13.71 2.45
C HIS A 223 -15.52 -13.95 3.29
N GLY A 224 -16.62 -14.35 2.66
CA GLY A 224 -17.90 -14.62 3.31
C GLY A 224 -17.89 -15.89 4.16
N TYR A 225 -18.73 -15.95 5.18
CA TYR A 225 -19.00 -17.16 5.95
C TYR A 225 -20.36 -17.74 5.56
N GLY A 226 -20.67 -18.99 5.91
CA GLY A 226 -22.01 -19.55 5.72
C GLY A 226 -22.30 -20.00 4.28
N THR A 227 -23.58 -20.03 3.90
CA THR A 227 -24.03 -20.64 2.64
C THR A 227 -24.96 -19.74 1.82
N ALA A 228 -25.17 -18.48 2.22
CA ALA A 228 -26.11 -17.60 1.53
C ALA A 228 -25.55 -17.15 0.18
N THR A 229 -26.39 -17.25 -0.86
CA THR A 229 -26.04 -16.88 -2.24
C THR A 229 -26.67 -15.57 -2.69
N SER A 230 -27.48 -14.91 -1.84
CA SER A 230 -28.01 -13.54 -2.03
C SER A 230 -27.82 -12.66 -0.79
N GLY A 231 -28.05 -11.34 -0.91
CA GLY A 231 -27.91 -10.39 0.20
C GLY A 231 -26.46 -9.96 0.47
N THR A 232 -26.19 -9.43 1.67
CA THR A 232 -24.85 -8.99 2.07
C THR A 232 -24.25 -9.80 3.21
N ALA A 233 -25.06 -10.51 4.01
CA ALA A 233 -24.62 -11.29 5.16
C ALA A 233 -24.43 -12.78 4.83
N ASN A 234 -23.47 -13.43 5.50
CA ASN A 234 -23.21 -14.87 5.41
C ASN A 234 -23.04 -15.36 3.95
N ARG A 235 -22.22 -14.64 3.19
CA ARG A 235 -22.09 -14.75 1.73
C ARG A 235 -21.29 -15.95 1.22
N GLY A 236 -21.05 -16.96 2.06
CA GLY A 236 -20.34 -18.19 1.71
C GLY A 236 -19.09 -17.92 0.89
N ASP A 237 -18.99 -18.55 -0.29
CA ASP A 237 -17.80 -18.46 -1.14
C ASP A 237 -17.65 -17.12 -1.92
N SER A 238 -18.20 -16.03 -1.41
CA SER A 238 -18.04 -14.71 -2.02
C SER A 238 -16.89 -13.95 -1.37
N PHE A 239 -16.09 -13.26 -2.18
CA PHE A 239 -15.25 -12.16 -1.69
C PHE A 239 -16.08 -10.87 -1.65
N LEU A 240 -15.95 -10.12 -0.55
CA LEU A 240 -16.58 -8.82 -0.34
C LEU A 240 -15.49 -7.77 -0.30
N ALA A 241 -15.62 -6.70 -1.09
CA ALA A 241 -14.59 -5.68 -1.25
C ALA A 241 -15.14 -4.28 -0.98
N TYR A 242 -14.60 -3.57 0.00
CA TYR A 242 -15.01 -2.23 0.39
C TYR A 242 -13.94 -1.22 0.00
N ARG A 243 -14.28 -0.20 -0.79
CA ARG A 243 -13.34 0.87 -1.14
C ARG A 243 -13.32 1.91 -0.03
N VAL A 244 -12.15 2.19 0.52
CA VAL A 244 -11.93 3.30 1.44
C VAL A 244 -11.38 4.47 0.64
N THR A 245 -12.08 5.60 0.69
CA THR A 245 -11.69 6.84 0.02
C THR A 245 -11.58 7.98 1.04
N THR A 246 -11.24 9.18 0.58
CA THR A 246 -11.26 10.41 1.41
C THR A 246 -12.65 10.74 1.96
N THR A 247 -13.72 10.17 1.38
CA THR A 247 -15.10 10.33 1.85
C THR A 247 -15.56 9.21 2.79
N GLY A 248 -14.70 8.22 3.03
CA GLY A 248 -14.96 7.08 3.92
C GLY A 248 -15.09 5.75 3.21
N VAL A 249 -15.54 4.74 3.97
CA VAL A 249 -15.75 3.37 3.51
C VAL A 249 -17.02 3.31 2.66
N GLN A 250 -16.87 2.98 1.39
CA GLN A 250 -17.97 2.85 0.45
C GLN A 250 -18.66 1.49 0.62
N PRO A 251 -20.01 1.44 0.62
CA PRO A 251 -20.73 0.18 0.60
C PRO A 251 -20.49 -0.58 -0.70
N THR A 252 -20.66 -1.90 -0.64
CA THR A 252 -20.66 -2.80 -1.81
C THR A 252 -21.95 -2.74 -2.60
#